data_AF-A0A7W6BZX4-F1
#
_entry.id   AF-A0A7W6BZX4-F1
#
_cell.length_a   1.000
_cell.length_b   1.000
_cell.length_c   1.000
_cell.angle_alpha   90.00
_cell.angle_beta   90.00
_cell.angle_gamma   90.00
#
_symmetry.space_group_name_H-M   'P 1'
#
loop_
_entity.id
_entity.type
_entity.pdbx_description
1 polymer ?
#
loop_
_entity_poly.entity_id
_entity_poly.type
_entity_poly.pdbx_seq_one_letter_code
_entity_poly.pdbx_strand_id
1 'polypeptide(L)'
;MPGAFTSGTNDFAHAGSPDDGDVAQAYERAYPDGFADQVCEALAGTVPDRADPAAIGRAVADVVSRPPGWRPLQIHVDPASDGAVVTFAVTDRVREQFLDRIGLLPLLRPAQSPAA
;
A
#
# COMPACT_ATOMS: atom_id res chain seq x y z
N MET A 1 -3.04 3.33 2.12
CA MET A 1 -2.13 2.26 1.70
C MET A 1 -2.55 0.97 2.38
N PRO A 2 -3.20 0.06 1.63
CA PRO A 2 -3.38 -1.32 2.09
C PRO A 2 -2.01 -2.02 2.11
N GLY A 3 -1.74 -2.78 3.17
CA GLY A 3 -0.72 -3.82 3.17
C GLY A 3 -1.28 -5.15 2.65
N ALA A 4 -0.54 -6.24 2.83
CA ALA A 4 -0.95 -7.57 2.39
C ALA A 4 -2.11 -8.15 3.24
N PHE A 5 -3.02 -8.89 2.59
CA PHE A 5 -4.08 -9.66 3.23
C PHE A 5 -4.12 -11.05 2.59
N THR A 6 -4.02 -12.12 3.37
CA THR A 6 -4.04 -13.49 2.83
C THR A 6 -5.40 -14.16 2.98
N SER A 7 -6.19 -13.73 3.97
CA SER A 7 -7.54 -14.24 4.21
C SER A 7 -8.56 -13.51 3.34
N GLY A 8 -9.33 -14.26 2.54
CA GLY A 8 -10.45 -13.74 1.73
C GLY A 8 -10.08 -13.14 0.38
N THR A 9 -8.82 -12.79 0.13
CA THR A 9 -8.33 -12.27 -1.17
C THR A 9 -7.40 -13.23 -1.89
N ASN A 10 -6.76 -14.16 -1.17
CA ASN A 10 -5.90 -15.23 -1.70
C ASN A 10 -4.95 -14.73 -2.81
N ASP A 11 -4.20 -13.67 -2.47
CA ASP A 11 -3.48 -12.77 -3.41
C ASP A 11 -2.59 -13.50 -4.44
N PHE A 12 -2.09 -14.70 -4.10
CA PHE A 12 -1.22 -15.49 -4.98
C PHE A 12 -1.96 -16.58 -5.76
N ALA A 13 -3.03 -17.17 -5.21
CA ALA A 13 -3.71 -18.33 -5.82
C ALA A 13 -4.45 -17.99 -7.13
N HIS A 14 -4.82 -16.73 -7.30
CA HIS A 14 -5.52 -16.22 -8.50
C HIS A 14 -4.71 -15.15 -9.23
N ALA A 15 -3.41 -15.04 -8.93
CA ALA A 15 -2.53 -14.14 -9.66
C ALA A 15 -2.43 -14.58 -11.13
N GLY A 16 -2.38 -13.61 -12.04
CA GLY A 16 -2.06 -13.87 -13.44
C GLY A 16 -0.61 -14.32 -13.60
N SER A 17 -0.31 -14.95 -14.74
CA SER A 17 1.06 -15.30 -15.15
C SER A 17 1.55 -14.37 -16.25
N PRO A 18 2.88 -14.21 -16.45
CA PRO A 18 3.40 -13.52 -17.62
C PRO A 18 2.89 -14.14 -18.93
N ASP A 19 2.51 -13.31 -19.90
CA ASP A 19 1.98 -13.78 -21.20
C ASP A 19 3.06 -14.43 -22.09
N ASP A 20 4.33 -14.05 -21.91
CA ASP A 20 5.47 -14.63 -22.63
C ASP A 20 6.03 -15.83 -21.85
N GLY A 21 5.61 -17.03 -22.26
CA GLY A 21 6.00 -18.29 -21.62
C GLY A 21 7.48 -18.62 -21.77
N ASP A 22 8.12 -18.23 -22.87
CA ASP A 22 9.53 -18.51 -23.11
C ASP A 22 10.41 -17.67 -22.17
N VAL A 23 10.06 -16.39 -21.98
CA VAL A 23 10.73 -15.51 -21.01
C VAL A 23 10.45 -15.97 -19.58
N ALA A 24 9.20 -16.32 -19.24
CA ALA A 24 8.86 -16.82 -17.91
C ALA A 24 9.69 -18.06 -17.54
N GLN A 25 9.81 -19.01 -18.46
CA GLN A 25 10.59 -20.23 -18.25
C GLN A 25 12.10 -19.97 -18.20
N ALA A 26 12.61 -18.97 -18.94
CA ALA A 26 14.00 -18.55 -18.83
C ALA A 26 14.32 -18.02 -17.43
N TYR A 27 13.40 -17.25 -16.82
CA TYR A 27 13.53 -16.79 -15.43
C TYR A 27 13.45 -17.96 -14.45
N GLU A 28 12.48 -18.86 -14.59
CA GLU A 28 12.33 -20.02 -13.69
C GLU A 28 13.61 -20.86 -13.63
N ARG A 29 14.25 -21.13 -14.78
CA ARG A 29 15.52 -21.87 -14.87
C ARG A 29 16.74 -21.10 -14.36
N ALA A 30 16.65 -19.76 -14.30
CA ALA A 30 17.76 -18.93 -13.86
C ALA A 30 17.85 -18.83 -12.33
N TYR A 31 16.75 -19.14 -11.63
CA TYR A 31 16.69 -19.17 -10.17
C TYR A 31 16.78 -20.61 -9.62
N PRO A 32 17.07 -20.78 -8.32
CA PRO A 32 16.96 -22.08 -7.67
C PRO A 32 15.58 -22.70 -7.85
N ASP A 33 15.52 -24.03 -7.98
CA ASP A 33 14.26 -24.76 -8.12
C ASP A 33 13.28 -24.40 -6.98
N GLY A 34 12.05 -24.00 -7.34
CA GLY A 34 11.00 -23.65 -6.38
C GLY A 34 11.16 -22.26 -5.72
N PHE A 35 12.06 -21.41 -6.23
CA PHE A 35 12.30 -20.08 -5.64
C PHE A 35 11.05 -19.20 -5.61
N ALA A 36 10.24 -19.21 -6.67
CA ALA A 36 9.00 -18.41 -6.71
C ALA A 36 8.00 -18.86 -5.63
N ASP A 37 7.81 -20.17 -5.48
CA ASP A 37 6.93 -20.74 -4.45
C ASP A 37 7.43 -20.38 -3.04
N GLN A 38 8.74 -20.47 -2.81
CA GLN A 38 9.36 -20.07 -1.55
C GLN A 38 9.09 -18.59 -1.21
N VAL A 39 9.17 -17.69 -2.19
CA VAL A 39 8.86 -16.28 -1.99
C VAL A 39 7.39 -16.08 -1.63
N CYS A 40 6.48 -16.72 -2.36
CA CYS A 40 5.04 -16.65 -2.10
C CYS A 40 4.69 -17.15 -0.69
N GLU A 41 5.23 -18.30 -0.28
CA GLU A 41 5.03 -18.86 1.06
C GLU A 41 5.60 -17.95 2.15
N ALA A 42 6.81 -17.43 1.96
CA ALA A 42 7.44 -16.52 2.92
C ALA A 42 6.63 -15.23 3.09
N LEU A 43 6.13 -14.64 1.99
CA LEU A 43 5.28 -13.45 2.03
C LEU A 43 3.94 -13.74 2.71
N ALA A 44 3.28 -14.85 2.36
CA ALA A 44 2.02 -15.25 2.99
C ALA A 44 2.17 -15.42 4.51
N GLY A 45 3.32 -15.95 4.97
CA GLY A 45 3.64 -16.12 6.38
C GLY A 45 3.84 -14.82 7.17
N THR A 46 3.95 -13.66 6.50
CA THR A 46 4.06 -12.36 7.20
C THR A 46 2.70 -11.79 7.64
N VAL A 47 1.60 -12.29 7.08
CA VAL A 47 0.27 -11.76 7.33
C VAL A 47 -0.39 -12.48 8.51
N PRO A 48 -0.84 -11.78 9.56
CA PRO A 48 -1.54 -12.41 10.67
C PRO A 48 -2.88 -13.02 10.25
N ASP A 49 -3.24 -14.20 10.79
CA ASP A 49 -4.52 -14.89 10.50
C ASP A 49 -5.77 -14.03 10.74
N ARG A 50 -5.68 -13.08 11.67
CA ARG A 50 -6.75 -12.15 12.06
C ARG A 50 -6.81 -10.89 11.18
N ALA A 51 -6.06 -10.83 10.09
CA ALA A 51 -6.13 -9.74 9.13
C ALA A 51 -7.50 -9.73 8.45
N ASP A 52 -8.26 -8.65 8.64
CA ASP A 52 -9.61 -8.47 8.09
C ASP A 52 -9.58 -7.45 6.94
N PRO A 53 -9.76 -7.87 5.67
CA PRO A 53 -9.82 -6.95 4.54
C PRO A 53 -10.92 -5.88 4.66
N ALA A 54 -12.01 -6.14 5.39
CA ALA A 54 -13.07 -5.15 5.59
C ALA A 54 -12.60 -3.92 6.39
N ALA A 55 -11.44 -3.99 7.06
CA ALA A 55 -10.79 -2.84 7.67
C ALA A 55 -10.48 -1.72 6.66
N ILE A 56 -10.19 -2.06 5.40
CA ILE A 56 -10.00 -1.08 4.32
C ILE A 56 -11.29 -0.31 4.06
N GLY A 57 -12.41 -1.02 3.89
CA GLY A 57 -13.72 -0.39 3.67
C GLY A 57 -14.11 0.55 4.80
N ARG A 58 -13.86 0.14 6.05
CA ARG A 58 -14.09 0.99 7.23
C ARG A 58 -13.20 2.25 7.22
N ALA A 59 -11.92 2.11 6.90
CA ALA A 59 -11.00 3.24 6.80
C ALA A 59 -11.41 4.23 5.69
N VAL A 60 -11.85 3.73 4.54
CA VAL A 60 -12.36 4.59 3.45
C VAL A 60 -13.64 5.33 3.87
N ALA A 61 -14.58 4.64 4.51
CA ALA A 61 -15.80 5.26 5.02
C ALA A 61 -15.49 6.38 6.04
N ASP A 62 -14.52 6.16 6.94
CA ASP A 62 -14.05 7.17 7.89
C ASP A 62 -13.39 8.38 7.19
N VAL A 63 -12.61 8.19 6.13
CA VAL A 63 -12.05 9.32 5.36
C VAL A 63 -13.13 10.15 4.70
N VAL A 64 -14.13 9.50 4.11
CA VAL A 64 -15.21 10.20 3.40
C VAL A 64 -16.09 10.99 4.38
N SER A 65 -16.34 10.46 5.58
CA SER A 65 -17.16 11.12 6.61
C SER A 65 -16.48 12.34 7.23
N ARG A 66 -15.15 12.46 7.15
CA ARG A 66 -14.41 13.60 7.68
C ARG A 66 -14.73 14.89 6.90
N PRO A 67 -14.89 16.03 7.60
CA PRO A 67 -15.10 17.33 6.97
C PRO A 67 -13.97 17.70 5.98
N PRO A 68 -14.25 18.56 4.98
CA PRO A 68 -13.21 19.14 4.13
C PRO A 68 -12.08 19.76 4.97
N GLY A 69 -10.83 19.52 4.58
CA GLY A 69 -9.65 20.00 5.31
C GLY A 69 -9.20 19.14 6.50
N TRP A 70 -10.00 18.14 6.92
CA TRP A 70 -9.67 17.23 8.03
C TRP A 70 -9.35 15.79 7.60
N ARG A 71 -9.35 15.54 6.30
CA ARG A 71 -8.98 14.25 5.73
C ARG A 71 -7.46 14.08 5.85
N PRO A 72 -6.99 12.96 6.41
CA PRO A 72 -5.56 12.68 6.45
C PRO A 72 -5.02 12.54 5.02
N LEU A 73 -3.78 12.95 4.80
CA LEU A 73 -3.11 12.78 3.51
C LEU A 73 -2.98 11.29 3.16
N GLN A 74 -2.68 10.46 4.16
CA GLN A 74 -2.60 9.01 4.03
C GLN A 74 -3.20 8.30 5.25
N ILE A 75 -3.77 7.13 5.01
CA ILE A 75 -4.12 6.15 6.05
C ILE A 75 -3.40 4.85 5.70
N HIS A 76 -2.79 4.22 6.69
CA HIS A 76 -2.19 2.90 6.56
C HIS A 76 -3.08 1.86 7.24
N VAL A 77 -3.42 0.81 6.50
CA VAL A 77 -4.08 -0.37 7.04
C VAL A 77 -3.26 -1.54 6.54
N ASP A 78 -2.25 -1.89 7.33
CA ASP A 78 -1.22 -2.85 6.97
C ASP A 78 -1.00 -3.83 8.14
N PRO A 79 -1.69 -4.98 8.11
CA PRO A 79 -1.53 -6.01 9.13
C PRO A 79 -0.16 -6.68 9.12
N ALA A 80 0.51 -6.73 7.96
CA ALA A 80 1.81 -7.35 7.78
C ALA A 80 2.96 -6.46 8.29
N SER A 81 2.70 -5.16 8.45
CA SER A 81 3.69 -4.17 8.89
C SER A 81 4.93 -4.19 7.98
N ASP A 82 4.71 -4.08 6.67
CA ASP A 82 5.73 -4.19 5.62
C ASP A 82 6.75 -3.03 5.61
N GLY A 83 6.52 -2.00 6.43
CA GLY A 83 7.37 -0.82 6.57
C GLY A 83 6.87 0.42 5.81
N ALA A 84 5.74 0.34 5.11
CA ALA A 84 5.15 1.46 4.39
C ALA A 84 4.85 2.65 5.33
N VAL A 85 4.31 2.42 6.53
CA VAL A 85 4.04 3.47 7.52
C VAL A 85 5.27 4.35 7.78
N VAL A 86 6.44 3.72 7.91
CA VAL A 86 7.70 4.43 8.19
C VAL A 86 8.19 5.16 6.94
N THR A 87 8.21 4.46 5.81
CA THR A 87 8.73 4.99 4.54
C THR A 87 7.92 6.19 4.06
N PHE A 88 6.59 6.13 4.17
CA PHE A 88 5.72 7.24 3.80
C PHE A 88 5.85 8.41 4.76
N ALA A 89 5.97 8.19 6.07
CA ALA A 89 6.21 9.28 7.02
C ALA A 89 7.49 10.07 6.69
N VAL A 90 8.58 9.37 6.35
CA VAL A 90 9.83 10.02 5.91
C VAL A 90 9.62 10.77 4.59
N THR A 91 8.98 10.13 3.61
CA THR A 91 8.75 10.71 2.29
C THR A 91 7.89 11.97 2.36
N ASP A 92 6.80 11.93 3.13
CA ASP A 92 5.89 13.06 3.32
C ASP A 92 6.61 14.22 4.00
N ARG A 93 7.46 13.94 5.00
CA ARG A 93 8.27 14.96 5.65
C ARG A 93 9.27 15.62 4.70
N VAL A 94 9.97 14.84 3.89
CA VAL A 94 10.94 15.37 2.90
C VAL A 94 10.23 16.25 1.87
N ARG A 95 9.04 15.84 1.41
CA ARG A 95 8.22 16.61 0.45
C ARG A 95 7.73 17.92 1.05
N GLU A 96 7.25 17.89 2.30
CA GLU A 96 6.86 19.09 3.04
C GLU A 96 8.02 20.08 3.15
N GLN A 97 9.21 19.61 3.57
CA GLN A 97 10.41 20.44 3.70
C GLN A 97 10.84 21.05 2.37
N PHE A 98 10.73 20.30 1.27
CA PHE A 98 11.04 20.81 -0.05
C PHE A 98 10.09 21.95 -0.45
N LEU A 99 8.77 21.77 -0.25
CA LEU A 99 7.78 22.80 -0.56
C LEU A 99 7.95 24.05 0.30
N ASP A 100 8.30 23.88 1.58
CA ASP A 100 8.64 25.00 2.46
C ASP A 100 9.86 25.78 1.93
N ARG A 101 10.94 25.07 1.58
CA ARG A 101 12.18 25.66 1.08
C ARG A 101 12.00 26.52 -0.17
N ILE A 102 11.04 26.18 -1.03
CA ILE A 102 10.77 26.91 -2.27
C ILE A 102 9.58 27.89 -2.17
N GLY A 103 9.06 28.14 -0.96
CA GLY A 103 7.99 29.12 -0.74
C GLY A 103 6.59 28.65 -1.16
N LEU A 104 6.37 27.34 -1.30
CA LEU A 104 5.12 26.73 -1.75
C LEU A 104 4.40 25.94 -0.65
N LEU A 105 4.73 26.17 0.63
CA LEU A 105 4.07 25.54 1.77
C LEU A 105 2.52 25.62 1.74
N PRO A 106 1.88 26.71 1.27
CA PRO A 106 0.42 26.77 1.19
C PRO A 106 -0.23 25.66 0.34
N LEU A 107 0.51 25.04 -0.59
CA LEU A 107 0.00 23.94 -1.42
C LEU A 107 -0.31 22.66 -0.63
N LEU A 108 0.22 22.53 0.60
CA LEU A 108 -0.07 21.38 1.46
C LEU A 108 -1.46 21.40 2.09
N ARG A 109 -2.20 22.51 1.92
CA ARG A 109 -3.56 22.65 2.44
C ARG A 109 -4.54 22.84 1.30
N PRO A 110 -5.61 22.03 1.22
CA PRO A 110 -6.68 22.27 0.28
C PRO A 110 -7.24 23.69 0.46
N ALA A 111 -7.55 24.37 -0.63
CA ALA A 111 -8.31 25.61 -0.56
C ALA A 111 -9.66 25.33 0.12
N GLN A 112 -10.04 26.17 1.08
CA GLN A 112 -11.39 26.09 1.62
C GLN A 112 -12.35 26.52 0.52
N SER A 113 -13.24 25.61 0.09
CA SER A 113 -14.36 26.04 -0.75
C SER A 113 -15.21 27.03 0.04
N PRO A 114 -15.67 28.15 -0.55
CA PRO A 114 -16.65 28.99 0.10
C PRO A 114 -17.87 28.12 0.46
N ALA A 115 -18.39 28.28 1.67
CA ALA A 115 -19.57 27.54 2.11
C ALA A 115 -20.72 27.80 1.13
N ALA A 116 -21.35 26.72 0.64
CA ALA A 116 -22.54 26.76 -0.20
C ALA A 116 -23.78 27.12 0.63
#